data_AF-A0AA39SLU8-F1
#
_entry.id   AF-A0AA39SLU8-F1
#
_cell.length_a   1.000
_cell.length_b   1.000
_cell.length_c   1.000
_cell.angle_alpha   90.00
_cell.angle_beta   90.00
_cell.angle_gamma   90.00
#
_symmetry.space_group_name_H-M   'P 1'
#
loop_
_entity.id
_entity.type
_entity.pdbx_description
1 polymer ?
#
loop_
_entity_poly.entity_id
_entity_poly.type
_entity_poly.pdbx_seq_one_letter_code
_entity_poly.pdbx_strand_id
1 'polypeptide(L)'
;MAAHVANKKNQLEVYMLVLDPLVCQSINETHCNRRYFPEPKLPDNVISTTDAKSALLGADYCLLAVPVQFCSSFLEGIVDYVDPGLPFISLSKGLELNTLRMMSQIIPRALKNPRQPFIALSGPSFAPELMNKLPTAMVVASKDKKLAIAVQQLLASSHLRISTSSDVTGVEIAGAIKNVLAIAAGIVDGMNLGNNSMAALVVQGWTEIR
;
A
#
# COMPACT_ATOMS: atom_id res chain seq x y z
N MET A 1 6.79 3.29 -2.89
CA MET A 1 6.75 3.71 -1.47
C MET A 1 8.09 3.57 -0.76
N ALA A 2 8.77 2.42 -0.81
CA ALA A 2 10.11 2.27 -0.21
C ALA A 2 11.09 3.38 -0.67
N ALA A 3 11.29 3.54 -1.98
CA ALA A 3 12.11 4.62 -2.54
C ALA A 3 11.67 6.03 -2.09
N HIS A 4 10.37 6.24 -1.93
CA HIS A 4 9.82 7.54 -1.51
C HIS A 4 10.19 7.87 -0.06
N VAL A 5 10.00 6.90 0.85
CA VAL A 5 10.38 7.04 2.27
C VAL A 5 11.89 7.22 2.39
N ALA A 6 12.65 6.37 1.71
CA ALA A 6 14.11 6.36 1.72
C ALA A 6 14.71 7.71 1.27
N ASN A 7 14.22 8.28 0.16
CA ASN A 7 14.64 9.59 -0.34
C ASN A 7 14.26 10.78 0.55
N LYS A 8 13.15 10.66 1.28
CA LYS A 8 12.67 11.75 2.14
C LYS A 8 13.39 11.78 3.48
N LYS A 9 13.86 10.62 3.94
CA LYS A 9 14.47 10.41 5.25
C LYS A 9 15.75 9.60 5.09
N ASN A 10 16.82 10.23 4.61
CA ASN A 10 18.10 9.57 4.35
C ASN A 10 18.76 8.95 5.60
N GLN A 11 18.30 9.31 6.80
CA GLN A 11 18.76 8.73 8.07
C GLN A 11 18.03 7.43 8.45
N LEU A 12 16.92 7.10 7.77
CA LEU A 12 16.20 5.86 7.99
C LEU A 12 16.74 4.78 7.07
N GLU A 13 16.93 3.58 7.61
CA GLU A 13 17.08 2.36 6.81
C GLU A 13 15.70 1.85 6.41
N VAL A 14 15.54 1.47 5.14
CA VAL A 14 14.29 0.91 4.62
C VAL A 14 14.53 -0.54 4.25
N TYR A 15 14.05 -1.46 5.08
CA TYR A 15 14.09 -2.89 4.79
C TYR A 15 12.92 -3.27 3.86
N MET A 16 13.26 -3.90 2.73
CA MET A 16 12.32 -4.46 1.76
C MET A 16 12.34 -5.98 1.84
N LEU A 17 11.34 -6.54 2.52
CA LEU A 17 11.09 -7.97 2.52
C LEU A 17 10.54 -8.41 1.16
N VAL A 18 11.25 -9.32 0.49
CA VAL A 18 10.85 -9.91 -0.80
C VAL A 18 10.91 -11.43 -0.71
N LEU A 19 10.06 -12.13 -1.46
CA LEU A 19 10.02 -13.60 -1.44
C LEU A 19 11.06 -14.23 -2.37
N ASP A 20 11.40 -13.56 -3.47
CA ASP A 20 12.29 -14.08 -4.51
C ASP A 20 13.75 -13.70 -4.19
N PRO A 21 14.64 -14.67 -3.92
CA PRO A 21 16.04 -14.40 -3.61
C PRO A 21 16.78 -13.65 -4.72
N LEU A 22 16.41 -13.85 -5.99
CA LEU A 22 17.04 -13.15 -7.12
C LEU A 22 16.65 -11.67 -7.13
N VAL A 23 15.40 -11.35 -6.75
CA VAL A 23 14.97 -9.95 -6.57
C VAL A 23 15.70 -9.31 -5.40
N CYS A 24 15.83 -10.04 -4.28
CA CYS A 24 16.57 -9.58 -3.11
C CYS A 24 18.02 -9.23 -3.48
N GLN A 25 18.72 -10.15 -4.16
CA GLN A 25 20.09 -9.95 -4.61
C GLN A 25 20.20 -8.77 -5.58
N SER A 26 19.31 -8.68 -6.58
CA SER A 26 19.28 -7.57 -7.54
C SER A 26 19.13 -6.21 -6.84
N ILE A 27 18.28 -6.12 -5.82
CA ILE A 27 18.11 -4.87 -5.05
C ILE A 27 19.38 -4.55 -4.27
N ASN A 28 19.99 -5.52 -3.60
CA ASN A 28 21.18 -5.27 -2.78
C ASN A 28 22.44 -4.96 -3.60
N GLU A 29 22.61 -5.60 -4.76
CA GLU A 29 23.82 -5.44 -5.59
C GLU A 29 23.72 -4.27 -6.56
N THR A 30 22.53 -4.01 -7.10
CA THR A 30 22.35 -3.06 -8.21
C THR A 30 21.39 -1.93 -7.89
N HIS A 31 20.82 -1.92 -6.67
CA HIS A 31 19.77 -1.00 -6.24
C HIS A 31 18.61 -0.96 -7.24
N CYS A 32 18.26 -2.11 -7.85
CA CYS A 32 17.21 -2.18 -8.85
C CYS A 32 16.35 -3.42 -8.64
N ASN A 33 15.02 -3.23 -8.67
CA ASN A 33 14.07 -4.33 -8.70
C ASN A 33 13.79 -4.70 -10.16
N ARG A 34 14.73 -5.41 -10.80
CA ARG A 34 14.70 -5.72 -12.24
C ARG A 34 13.43 -6.43 -12.72
N ARG A 35 12.76 -7.16 -11.82
CA ARG A 35 11.55 -7.91 -12.13
C ARG A 35 10.32 -7.02 -12.31
N TYR A 36 10.16 -6.00 -11.47
CA TYR A 36 8.96 -5.16 -11.44
C TYR A 36 9.21 -3.72 -11.92
N PHE A 37 10.43 -3.21 -11.73
CA PHE A 37 10.84 -1.85 -12.06
C PHE A 37 12.30 -1.86 -12.56
N PRO A 38 12.54 -2.20 -13.84
CA PRO A 38 13.90 -2.42 -14.36
C PRO A 38 14.73 -1.15 -14.53
N GLU A 39 14.09 0.01 -14.70
CA GLU A 39 14.76 1.28 -14.96
C GLU A 39 15.15 2.07 -13.70
N PRO A 40 14.25 2.31 -12.73
CA PRO A 40 14.56 3.22 -11.64
C PRO A 40 15.46 2.58 -10.58
N LYS A 41 16.51 3.32 -10.18
CA LYS A 41 17.36 2.95 -9.04
C LYS A 41 16.70 3.32 -7.71
N LEU A 42 16.75 2.39 -6.77
CA LEU A 42 16.40 2.58 -5.37
C LEU A 42 17.53 3.36 -4.67
N PRO A 43 17.21 4.17 -3.65
CA PRO A 43 18.23 4.80 -2.81
C PRO A 43 19.11 3.77 -2.08
N ASP A 44 20.34 4.18 -1.73
CA ASP A 44 21.35 3.30 -1.10
C ASP A 44 20.93 2.82 0.30
N ASN A 45 20.07 3.56 0.99
CA ASN A 45 19.49 3.19 2.29
C ASN A 45 18.28 2.23 2.17
N VAL A 46 18.04 1.64 0.99
CA VAL A 46 17.08 0.56 0.80
C VAL A 46 17.83 -0.77 0.80
N ILE A 47 17.52 -1.61 1.79
CA ILE A 47 18.14 -2.93 1.98
C ILE A 47 17.05 -3.98 1.75
N SER A 48 17.31 -4.99 0.92
CA SER A 48 16.38 -6.10 0.72
C SER A 48 16.79 -7.33 1.51
N THR A 49 15.81 -8.08 1.99
CA THR A 49 15.99 -9.36 2.68
C THR A 49 14.86 -10.32 2.31
N THR A 50 15.12 -11.61 2.41
CA THR A 50 14.12 -12.68 2.33
C THR A 50 13.71 -13.20 3.71
N ASP A 51 14.41 -12.78 4.76
CA ASP A 51 14.11 -13.13 6.14
C ASP A 51 13.18 -12.08 6.78
N ALA A 52 11.98 -12.53 7.15
CA ALA A 52 10.98 -11.65 7.75
C ALA A 52 11.42 -11.13 9.14
N LYS A 53 12.19 -11.93 9.89
CA LYS A 53 12.63 -11.53 11.23
C LYS A 53 13.55 -10.32 11.16
N SER A 54 14.57 -10.35 10.31
CA SER A 54 15.47 -9.20 10.09
C SER A 54 14.75 -7.98 9.55
N ALA A 55 13.74 -8.14 8.68
CA ALA A 55 12.97 -7.02 8.14
C ALA A 55 12.09 -6.30 9.18
N LEU A 56 11.62 -7.01 10.20
CA LEU A 56 10.62 -6.51 11.16
C LEU A 56 11.24 -6.11 12.50
N LEU A 57 12.40 -6.66 12.86
CA LEU A 57 13.05 -6.39 14.14
C LEU A 57 13.40 -4.90 14.28
N GLY A 58 12.79 -4.23 15.26
CA GLY A 58 13.04 -2.81 15.54
C GLY A 58 12.41 -1.84 14.53
N ALA A 59 11.53 -2.30 13.65
CA ALA A 59 10.86 -1.42 12.69
C ALA A 59 9.92 -0.43 13.40
N ASP A 60 9.91 0.83 12.98
CA ASP A 60 8.97 1.85 13.47
C ASP A 60 7.61 1.81 12.73
N TYR A 61 7.61 1.35 11.48
CA TYR A 61 6.44 1.25 10.61
C TYR A 61 6.58 0.07 9.65
N CYS A 62 5.49 -0.66 9.42
CA CYS A 62 5.42 -1.70 8.39
C CYS A 62 4.51 -1.26 7.24
N LEU A 63 5.07 -1.05 6.04
CA LEU A 63 4.29 -0.82 4.83
C LEU A 63 3.94 -2.17 4.18
N LEU A 64 2.69 -2.60 4.31
CA LEU A 64 2.22 -3.88 3.79
C LEU A 64 1.70 -3.71 2.36
N ALA A 65 2.46 -4.21 1.38
CA ALA A 65 2.13 -4.19 -0.06
C ALA A 65 1.85 -5.58 -0.64
N VAL A 66 1.54 -6.56 0.21
CA VAL A 66 1.21 -7.94 -0.20
C VAL A 66 -0.22 -7.95 -0.78
N PRO A 67 -0.49 -8.63 -1.91
CA PRO A 67 -1.85 -8.71 -2.44
C PRO A 67 -2.82 -9.31 -1.41
N VAL A 68 -4.03 -8.74 -1.31
CA VAL A 68 -5.00 -9.05 -0.24
C VAL A 68 -5.24 -10.56 -0.07
N GLN A 69 -5.27 -11.32 -1.18
CA GLN A 69 -5.53 -12.77 -1.15
C GLN A 69 -4.44 -13.59 -0.45
N PHE A 70 -3.22 -13.07 -0.33
CA PHE A 70 -2.09 -13.75 0.32
C PHE A 70 -1.78 -13.18 1.71
N CYS A 71 -2.49 -12.11 2.12
CA CYS A 71 -2.17 -11.39 3.35
C CYS A 71 -2.39 -12.24 4.61
N SER A 72 -3.49 -12.99 4.72
CA SER A 72 -3.75 -13.78 5.95
C SER A 72 -2.63 -14.80 6.20
N SER A 73 -2.33 -15.63 5.20
CA SER A 73 -1.28 -16.66 5.30
C SER A 73 0.10 -16.06 5.52
N PHE A 74 0.41 -14.93 4.86
CA PHE A 74 1.70 -14.25 5.03
C PHE A 74 1.85 -13.72 6.46
N LEU A 75 0.84 -13.02 6.98
CA LEU A 75 0.87 -12.42 8.32
C LEU A 75 0.90 -13.49 9.41
N GLU A 76 0.16 -14.59 9.24
CA GLU A 76 0.22 -15.74 10.14
C GLU A 76 1.63 -16.35 10.21
N GLY A 77 2.35 -16.36 9.09
CA GLY A 77 3.73 -16.88 9.03
C GLY A 77 4.79 -15.98 9.66
N ILE A 78 4.48 -14.71 9.93
CA ILE A 78 5.42 -13.74 10.51
C ILE A 78 5.03 -13.26 11.91
N VAL A 79 3.91 -13.75 12.45
CA VAL A 79 3.31 -13.24 13.69
C VAL A 79 4.29 -13.20 14.87
N ASP A 80 5.17 -14.19 14.98
CA ASP A 80 6.15 -14.30 16.07
C ASP A 80 7.28 -13.26 15.98
N TYR A 81 7.41 -12.56 14.86
CA TYR A 81 8.42 -11.52 14.64
C TYR A 81 7.86 -10.09 14.70
N VAL A 82 6.54 -9.95 14.84
CA VAL A 82 5.86 -8.65 14.81
C VAL A 82 5.76 -8.09 16.24
N ASP A 83 6.32 -6.90 16.45
CA ASP A 83 6.09 -6.17 17.69
C ASP A 83 4.58 -5.80 17.80
N PRO A 84 3.92 -6.05 18.95
CA PRO A 84 2.50 -5.74 19.13
C PRO A 84 2.12 -4.27 18.91
N GLY A 85 3.07 -3.34 19.06
CA GLY A 85 2.94 -1.91 18.82
C GLY A 85 3.31 -1.45 17.41
N LEU A 86 3.82 -2.33 16.54
CA LEU A 86 4.24 -1.98 15.18
C LEU A 86 3.06 -1.51 14.32
N PRO A 87 3.04 -0.26 13.84
CA PRO A 87 1.98 0.20 12.97
C PRO A 87 2.06 -0.41 11.58
N PHE A 88 0.96 -1.03 11.14
CA PHE A 88 0.79 -1.52 9.77
C PHE A 88 0.10 -0.47 8.91
N ILE A 89 0.79 -0.02 7.87
CA ILE A 89 0.26 0.84 6.80
C ILE A 89 -0.07 -0.09 5.63
N SER A 90 -1.35 -0.41 5.45
CA SER A 90 -1.83 -1.22 4.34
C SER A 90 -1.89 -0.41 3.05
N LEU A 91 -1.19 -0.86 2.01
CA LEU A 91 -1.27 -0.34 0.64
C LEU A 91 -2.20 -1.19 -0.24
N SER A 92 -2.60 -2.36 0.26
CA SER A 92 -3.37 -3.34 -0.48
C SER A 92 -4.81 -2.87 -0.66
N LYS A 93 -5.32 -3.05 -1.89
CA LYS A 93 -6.66 -2.63 -2.31
C LYS A 93 -7.45 -3.86 -2.73
N GLY A 94 -8.62 -4.09 -2.12
CA GLY A 94 -9.46 -5.26 -2.40
C GLY A 94 -10.04 -5.88 -1.13
N LEU A 95 -10.84 -6.93 -1.34
CA LEU A 95 -11.41 -7.78 -0.29
C LEU A 95 -10.86 -9.20 -0.45
N GLU A 96 -10.68 -9.92 0.66
CA GLU A 96 -10.35 -11.34 0.63
C GLU A 96 -11.55 -12.14 0.11
N LEU A 97 -11.38 -12.90 -0.98
CA LEU A 97 -12.50 -13.46 -1.76
C LEU A 97 -13.44 -14.36 -0.93
N ASN A 98 -12.87 -15.22 -0.07
CA ASN A 98 -13.65 -16.22 0.66
C ASN A 98 -14.34 -15.67 1.91
N THR A 99 -13.88 -14.53 2.43
CA THR A 99 -14.33 -14.00 3.71
C THR A 99 -14.94 -12.60 3.60
N LEU A 100 -14.76 -11.96 2.44
CA LEU A 100 -15.10 -10.59 2.13
C LEU A 100 -14.50 -9.58 3.12
N ARG A 101 -13.39 -9.93 3.76
CA ARG A 101 -12.74 -9.08 4.75
C ARG A 101 -11.86 -8.03 4.11
N MET A 102 -11.83 -6.88 4.77
CA MET A 102 -10.90 -5.79 4.52
C MET A 102 -9.57 -6.01 5.27
N MET A 103 -8.52 -5.26 4.91
CA MET A 103 -7.21 -5.38 5.57
C MET A 103 -7.26 -4.96 7.04
N SER A 104 -8.12 -4.00 7.40
CA SER A 104 -8.41 -3.63 8.80
C SER A 104 -8.99 -4.78 9.63
N GLN A 105 -9.55 -5.80 9.00
CA GLN A 105 -10.07 -7.00 9.66
C GLN A 105 -9.10 -8.19 9.57
N ILE A 106 -8.35 -8.29 8.47
CA ILE A 106 -7.37 -9.36 8.22
C ILE A 106 -6.17 -9.22 9.15
N ILE A 107 -5.54 -8.04 9.19
CA ILE A 107 -4.29 -7.82 9.94
C ILE A 107 -4.41 -8.17 11.43
N PRO A 108 -5.34 -7.58 12.20
CA PRO A 108 -5.45 -7.88 13.63
C PRO A 108 -5.79 -9.35 13.90
N ARG A 109 -6.53 -10.01 12.98
CA ARG A 109 -6.89 -11.42 13.12
C ARG A 109 -5.70 -12.34 12.86
N ALA A 110 -4.99 -12.13 11.75
CA ALA A 110 -3.84 -12.95 11.37
C ALA A 110 -2.69 -12.81 12.38
N LEU A 111 -2.48 -11.59 12.89
CA LEU A 111 -1.47 -11.31 13.93
C LEU A 111 -1.94 -11.65 15.35
N LYS A 112 -3.16 -12.15 15.53
CA LYS A 112 -3.76 -12.48 16.84
C LYS A 112 -3.72 -11.29 17.82
N ASN A 113 -3.78 -10.06 17.31
CA ASN A 113 -3.72 -8.82 18.07
C ASN A 113 -4.90 -7.90 17.70
N PRO A 114 -6.01 -7.91 18.46
CA PRO A 114 -7.16 -7.04 18.20
C PRO A 114 -6.87 -5.54 18.25
N ARG A 115 -5.76 -5.14 18.90
CA ARG A 115 -5.32 -3.75 19.05
C ARG A 115 -4.16 -3.39 18.13
N GLN A 116 -3.88 -4.19 17.10
CA GLN A 116 -2.79 -3.89 16.15
C GLN A 116 -2.98 -2.48 15.56
N PRO A 117 -1.99 -1.58 15.68
CA PRO A 117 -2.11 -0.26 15.11
C PRO A 117 -2.16 -0.35 13.57
N PHE A 118 -3.19 0.25 12.98
CA PHE A 118 -3.53 0.07 11.57
C PHE A 118 -3.81 1.40 10.88
N ILE A 119 -3.31 1.53 9.65
CA ILE A 119 -3.56 2.64 8.74
C ILE A 119 -3.88 2.06 7.36
N ALA A 120 -4.98 2.50 6.74
CA ALA A 120 -5.23 2.29 5.32
C ALA A 120 -4.64 3.46 4.52
N LEU A 121 -3.80 3.18 3.52
CA LEU A 121 -3.28 4.17 2.58
C LEU A 121 -3.88 3.90 1.20
N SER A 122 -4.69 4.84 0.69
CA SER A 122 -5.35 4.72 -0.61
C SER A 122 -5.33 6.03 -1.40
N GLY A 123 -5.70 5.96 -2.67
CA GLY A 123 -5.69 7.09 -3.60
C GLY A 123 -5.23 6.72 -5.01
N PRO A 124 -5.36 7.65 -5.98
CA PRO A 124 -4.74 7.53 -7.29
C PRO A 124 -3.22 7.59 -7.13
N SER A 125 -2.54 6.47 -7.32
CA SER A 125 -1.14 6.32 -6.94
C SER A 125 -0.41 5.35 -7.87
N PHE A 126 -0.41 5.66 -9.17
CA PHE A 126 0.32 4.86 -10.14
C PHE A 126 1.81 4.86 -9.80
N ALA A 127 2.41 3.67 -9.66
CA ALA A 127 3.78 3.54 -9.19
C ALA A 127 4.78 4.31 -10.08
N PRO A 128 4.72 4.23 -11.43
CA PRO A 128 5.63 4.98 -12.29
C PRO A 128 5.53 6.51 -12.08
N GLU A 129 4.32 7.04 -11.94
CA GLU A 129 4.11 8.49 -11.71
C GLU A 129 4.73 8.94 -10.39
N LEU A 130 4.57 8.14 -9.32
CA LEU A 130 5.16 8.43 -8.03
C LEU A 130 6.70 8.37 -8.08
N MET A 131 7.26 7.40 -8.81
CA MET A 131 8.71 7.27 -9.00
C MET A 131 9.29 8.44 -9.82
N ASN A 132 8.52 8.95 -10.78
CA ASN A 132 8.85 10.14 -11.58
C ASN A 132 8.52 11.47 -10.86
N LYS A 133 8.14 11.42 -9.57
CA LYS A 133 7.81 12.60 -8.75
C LYS A 133 6.70 13.47 -9.33
N LEU A 134 5.76 12.87 -10.08
CA LEU A 134 4.59 13.57 -10.59
C LEU A 134 3.59 13.85 -9.46
N PRO A 135 2.83 14.97 -9.52
CA PRO A 135 1.87 15.32 -8.49
C PRO A 135 0.87 14.20 -8.22
N THR A 136 0.89 13.69 -6.98
CA THR A 136 0.06 12.57 -6.52
C THR A 136 -0.67 12.97 -5.25
N ALA A 137 -1.95 12.58 -5.13
CA ALA A 137 -2.74 12.80 -3.92
C ALA A 137 -3.25 11.48 -3.36
N MET A 138 -3.06 11.26 -2.05
CA MET A 138 -3.51 10.06 -1.35
C MET A 138 -4.16 10.42 0.00
N VAL A 139 -4.84 9.43 0.58
CA VAL A 139 -5.48 9.49 1.89
C VAL A 139 -4.88 8.43 2.79
N VAL A 140 -4.52 8.82 4.01
CA VAL A 140 -4.22 7.91 5.13
C VAL A 140 -5.42 7.90 6.06
N ALA A 141 -5.98 6.72 6.31
CA ALA A 141 -7.12 6.55 7.20
C ALA A 141 -6.76 5.67 8.39
N SER A 142 -7.06 6.15 9.59
CA SER A 142 -6.91 5.37 10.83
C SER A 142 -7.92 5.81 11.87
N LYS A 143 -8.31 4.88 12.76
CA LYS A 143 -9.09 5.21 13.96
C LYS A 143 -8.26 6.02 14.97
N ASP A 144 -6.93 5.87 14.94
CA ASP A 144 -6.02 6.69 15.73
C ASP A 144 -5.56 7.92 14.92
N LYS A 145 -6.07 9.09 15.33
CA LYS A 145 -5.74 10.37 14.70
C LYS A 145 -4.26 10.72 14.82
N LYS A 146 -3.61 10.41 15.95
CA LYS A 146 -2.18 10.71 16.15
C LYS A 146 -1.34 9.88 15.19
N LEU A 147 -1.69 8.61 15.04
CA LEU A 147 -1.04 7.71 14.11
C LEU A 147 -1.24 8.13 12.65
N ALA A 148 -2.46 8.54 12.26
CA ALA A 148 -2.72 9.06 10.92
C ALA A 148 -1.87 10.32 10.61
N ILE A 149 -1.72 11.24 11.57
CA ILE A 149 -0.88 12.43 11.42
C ILE A 149 0.60 12.05 11.32
N ALA A 150 1.07 11.11 12.14
CA ALA A 150 2.46 10.65 12.09
C ALA A 150 2.80 10.03 10.72
N VAL A 151 1.92 9.17 10.18
CA VAL A 151 2.09 8.59 8.84
C VAL A 151 1.95 9.64 7.73
N GLN A 152 1.05 10.62 7.89
CA GLN A 152 0.97 11.76 6.97
C GLN A 152 2.31 12.51 6.92
N GLN A 153 2.92 12.81 8.07
CA GLN A 153 4.22 13.46 8.15
C GLN A 153 5.37 12.59 7.62
N LEU A 154 5.29 11.27 7.79
CA LEU A 154 6.22 10.32 7.19
C LEU A 154 6.17 10.40 5.66
N LEU A 155 4.98 10.49 5.06
CA LEU A 155 4.79 10.33 3.61
C LEU A 155 4.68 11.66 2.83
N ALA A 156 4.11 12.73 3.36
CA ALA A 156 3.82 13.94 2.58
C ALA A 156 5.08 14.65 2.02
N SER A 157 5.13 14.97 0.74
CA SER A 157 6.25 15.71 0.12
C SER A 157 5.74 16.79 -0.83
N SER A 158 6.64 17.52 -1.49
CA SER A 158 6.28 18.53 -2.49
C SER A 158 5.44 17.97 -3.66
N HIS A 159 5.59 16.69 -3.98
CA HIS A 159 4.87 16.00 -5.06
C HIS A 159 3.85 14.97 -4.56
N LEU A 160 3.83 14.65 -3.26
CA LEU A 160 2.89 13.70 -2.67
C LEU A 160 2.07 14.38 -1.57
N ARG A 161 0.84 14.77 -1.91
CA ARG A 161 -0.11 15.30 -0.95
C ARG A 161 -0.80 14.15 -0.22
N ILE A 162 -0.74 14.16 1.10
CA ILE A 162 -1.44 13.18 1.95
C ILE A 162 -2.51 13.89 2.75
N SER A 163 -3.76 13.43 2.66
CA SER A 163 -4.87 13.85 3.52
C SER A 163 -5.14 12.79 4.59
N THR A 164 -5.64 13.18 5.75
CA THR A 164 -6.00 12.26 6.83
C THR A 164 -7.52 12.03 6.86
N SER A 165 -7.94 10.83 7.25
CA SER A 165 -9.35 10.47 7.46
C SER A 165 -9.49 9.56 8.68
N SER A 166 -10.63 9.62 9.37
CA SER A 166 -11.02 8.60 10.36
C SER A 166 -11.87 7.48 9.77
N ASP A 167 -12.36 7.66 8.53
CA ASP A 167 -13.18 6.69 7.83
C ASP A 167 -12.31 5.61 7.15
N VAL A 168 -11.88 4.64 7.96
CA VAL A 168 -11.10 3.49 7.48
C VAL A 168 -11.91 2.65 6.49
N THR A 169 -13.18 2.39 6.81
CA THR A 169 -14.05 1.52 6.01
C THR A 169 -14.29 2.11 4.64
N GLY A 170 -14.68 3.39 4.55
CA GLY A 170 -14.90 4.04 3.25
C GLY A 170 -13.65 4.06 2.38
N VAL A 171 -12.46 4.27 2.98
CA VAL A 171 -11.19 4.27 2.25
C VAL A 171 -10.83 2.88 1.70
N GLU A 172 -11.04 1.81 2.49
CA GLU A 172 -10.79 0.44 2.03
C GLU A 172 -11.79 0.00 0.96
N ILE A 173 -13.08 0.29 1.16
CA ILE A 173 -14.15 -0.06 0.20
C ILE A 173 -13.99 0.68 -1.11
N ALA A 174 -13.74 1.99 -1.09
CA ALA A 174 -13.46 2.76 -2.31
C ALA A 174 -12.21 2.22 -3.03
N GLY A 175 -11.19 1.83 -2.28
CA GLY A 175 -9.99 1.17 -2.81
C GLY A 175 -10.28 -0.17 -3.48
N ALA A 176 -11.17 -0.97 -2.91
CA ALA A 176 -11.56 -2.27 -3.45
C ALA A 176 -12.41 -2.15 -4.73
N ILE A 177 -13.42 -1.27 -4.72
CA ILE A 177 -14.38 -1.13 -5.82
C ILE A 177 -13.76 -0.44 -7.04
N LYS A 178 -12.80 0.48 -6.85
CA LYS A 178 -12.22 1.24 -7.98
C LYS A 178 -11.60 0.37 -9.09
N ASN A 179 -11.14 -0.83 -8.77
CA ASN A 179 -10.60 -1.76 -9.78
C ASN A 179 -11.74 -2.41 -10.61
N VAL A 180 -12.90 -2.65 -10.02
CA VAL A 180 -14.10 -3.13 -10.74
C VAL A 180 -14.60 -2.04 -11.69
N LEU A 181 -14.68 -0.79 -11.21
CA LEU A 181 -15.04 0.35 -12.06
C LEU A 181 -14.02 0.59 -13.18
N ALA A 182 -12.73 0.35 -12.94
CA ALA A 182 -11.70 0.44 -13.98
C ALA A 182 -11.88 -0.61 -15.09
N ILE A 183 -12.32 -1.83 -14.75
CA ILE A 183 -12.66 -2.86 -15.75
C ILE A 183 -13.85 -2.40 -16.59
N ALA A 184 -14.92 -1.90 -15.94
CA ALA A 184 -16.07 -1.36 -16.65
C ALA A 184 -15.68 -0.17 -17.55
N ALA A 185 -14.76 0.69 -17.11
CA ALA A 185 -14.24 1.79 -17.92
C ALA A 185 -13.50 1.26 -19.16
N GLY A 186 -12.70 0.21 -19.01
CA GLY A 186 -12.04 -0.47 -20.14
C GLY A 186 -13.04 -1.08 -21.14
N ILE A 187 -14.18 -1.59 -20.68
CA ILE A 187 -15.25 -2.08 -21.56
C ILE A 187 -15.87 -0.91 -22.35
N VAL A 188 -16.18 0.20 -21.68
CA VAL A 188 -16.73 1.41 -22.32
C VAL A 188 -15.77 1.95 -23.40
N ASP A 189 -14.47 2.00 -23.08
CA ASP A 189 -13.41 2.42 -23.99
C ASP A 189 -13.26 1.45 -25.17
N GLY A 190 -13.17 0.14 -24.91
CA GLY A 190 -13.05 -0.89 -25.95
C GLY A 190 -14.26 -0.99 -26.88
N MET A 191 -15.44 -0.56 -26.42
CA MET A 191 -16.66 -0.46 -27.23
C MET A 191 -16.80 0.88 -27.97
N ASN A 192 -15.85 1.82 -27.80
CA ASN A 192 -15.89 3.16 -28.40
C ASN A 192 -17.18 3.96 -28.10
N LEU A 193 -17.74 3.82 -26.88
CA LEU A 193 -19.03 4.45 -26.53
C LEU A 193 -18.92 5.94 -26.18
N GLY A 194 -17.71 6.49 -26.20
CA GLY A 194 -17.44 7.92 -26.01
C GLY A 194 -17.53 8.42 -24.56
N ASN A 195 -17.17 9.70 -24.39
CA ASN A 195 -16.99 10.33 -23.08
C ASN A 195 -18.27 10.43 -22.24
N ASN A 196 -19.45 10.51 -22.87
CA ASN A 196 -20.73 10.57 -22.14
C ASN A 196 -20.97 9.27 -21.36
N SER A 197 -20.71 8.12 -21.99
CA SER A 197 -20.85 6.80 -21.37
C SER A 197 -19.82 6.61 -20.25
N MET A 198 -18.59 7.07 -20.45
CA MET A 198 -17.54 7.07 -19.42
C MET A 198 -17.92 7.94 -18.20
N ALA A 199 -18.43 9.15 -18.44
CA ALA A 199 -18.87 10.03 -17.37
C ALA A 199 -20.05 9.43 -16.60
N ALA A 200 -21.03 8.85 -17.30
CA ALA A 200 -22.15 8.16 -16.67
C ALA A 200 -21.69 7.00 -15.79
N LEU A 201 -20.72 6.20 -16.26
CA LEU A 201 -20.12 5.12 -15.48
C LEU A 201 -19.46 5.64 -14.19
N VAL A 202 -18.70 6.73 -14.26
CA VAL A 202 -18.03 7.29 -13.07
C VAL A 202 -19.05 7.79 -12.04
N VAL A 203 -20.10 8.50 -12.48
CA VAL A 203 -21.17 9.01 -11.60
C VAL A 203 -21.95 7.85 -10.96
N GLN A 204 -22.29 6.83 -11.75
CA GLN A 204 -22.97 5.64 -11.27
C GLN A 204 -22.10 4.86 -10.27
N GLY A 205 -20.83 4.63 -10.61
CA GLY A 205 -19.88 3.94 -9.75
C GLY A 205 -19.65 4.66 -8.42
N TRP A 206 -19.63 6.00 -8.43
CA TRP A 206 -19.59 6.77 -7.18
C TRP A 206 -20.84 6.57 -6.32
N THR A 207 -22.02 6.47 -6.95
CA THR A 207 -23.29 6.24 -6.25
C THR A 207 -23.35 4.87 -5.60
N GLU A 208 -22.72 3.85 -6.21
CA GLU A 208 -22.63 2.50 -5.63
C GLU A 208 -21.65 2.40 -4.45
N ILE A 209 -20.64 3.29 -4.38
CA ILE A 209 -19.66 3.34 -3.29
C ILE A 209 -20.20 4.07 -2.05
N ARG A 210 -21.12 5.03 -2.26
CA ARG A 210 -21.67 5.92 -1.21
C ARG A 210 -22.65 5.19 -0.29
#